data_AF-A0A928SIQ7-F1
#
_entry.id   AF-A0A928SIQ7-F1
#
_cell.length_a   1.000
_cell.length_b   1.000
_cell.length_c   1.000
_cell.angle_alpha   90.00
_cell.angle_beta   90.00
_cell.angle_gamma   90.00
#
_symmetry.space_group_name_H-M   'P 1'
#
loop_
_entity.id
_entity.type
_entity.pdbx_description
1 polymer ?
#
loop_
_entity_poly.entity_id
_entity_poly.type
_entity_poly.pdbx_seq_one_letter_code
_entity_poly.pdbx_strand_id
1 'polypeptide(L)'
;MLAETVRLSGSHFYGSSAVQVYEDPEVRRLQHQVKFLLQELTALQGVKSDIEQQIQMLHTRHHQELRPLVVELLELRQNGRQKTDEPTPELPEADVQDEPGPEAESALVERSKLSPADQRALKEMFRQASKLCHPDLVIEEFKAEAGLIFIELKTAYEQQDLARVEEILHMLERGEKLTHQPVLSRSKDKLRAEVRYLRRRIEALRQQIATLKQSNPYKKLINIDDWDDYFDELKGELQRKINRLRRKRQPVKGM
;
A
#
# COMPACT_ATOMS: atom_id res chain seq x y z
N MET A 1 -12.02 54.98 54.89
CA MET A 1 -10.85 54.19 55.29
C MET A 1 -11.28 53.19 56.34
N LEU A 2 -11.00 51.91 56.06
CA LEU A 2 -10.82 50.77 56.97
C LEU A 2 -12.02 50.35 57.86
N ALA A 3 -12.75 49.34 57.38
CA ALA A 3 -13.60 48.47 58.19
C ALA A 3 -12.84 47.17 58.52
N GLU A 4 -12.69 46.96 59.82
CA GLU A 4 -12.72 45.74 60.63
C GLU A 4 -11.99 44.45 60.20
N THR A 5 -11.13 44.04 61.12
CA THR A 5 -10.51 42.73 61.28
C THR A 5 -11.47 41.66 61.79
N VAL A 6 -11.46 40.48 61.15
CA VAL A 6 -11.72 39.20 61.84
C VAL A 6 -10.63 38.20 61.46
N ARG A 7 -9.92 37.73 62.49
CA ARG A 7 -8.94 36.65 62.44
C ARG A 7 -9.64 35.42 63.05
N LEU A 8 -9.61 34.27 62.38
CA LEU A 8 -9.18 32.95 62.91
C LEU A 8 -9.72 31.76 62.10
N SER A 9 -8.77 31.02 61.51
CA SER A 9 -8.66 29.56 61.41
C SER A 9 -9.85 28.71 60.96
N GLY A 10 -9.73 28.15 59.75
CA GLY A 10 -10.41 26.93 59.32
C GLY A 10 -9.46 26.10 58.46
N SER A 11 -9.03 24.98 59.02
CA SER A 11 -8.13 23.97 58.46
C SER A 11 -8.66 23.25 57.21
N HIS A 12 -7.73 22.86 56.34
CA HIS A 12 -7.79 21.80 55.34
C HIS A 12 -8.78 21.93 54.16
N PHE A 13 -8.23 22.22 52.98
CA PHE A 13 -8.59 21.51 51.75
C PHE A 13 -7.32 21.24 50.93
N TYR A 14 -6.78 20.02 51.05
CA TYR A 14 -6.00 19.41 49.98
C TYR A 14 -6.99 19.01 48.89
N GLY A 15 -7.16 19.89 47.91
CA GLY A 15 -7.88 19.58 46.67
C GLY A 15 -6.98 19.99 45.53
N SER A 16 -6.20 19.05 45.00
CA SER A 16 -5.57 19.21 43.69
C SER A 16 -6.70 19.29 42.66
N SER A 17 -7.25 20.49 42.45
CA SER A 17 -8.15 20.78 41.35
C SER A 17 -7.31 20.65 40.07
N ALA A 18 -7.17 19.42 39.59
CA ALA A 18 -6.78 19.18 38.22
C ALA A 18 -7.80 19.92 37.37
N VAL A 19 -7.37 21.04 36.78
CA VAL A 19 -8.13 21.79 35.79
C VAL A 19 -8.42 20.79 34.68
N GLN A 20 -9.61 20.18 34.70
CA GLN A 20 -10.07 19.36 33.59
C GLN A 20 -10.22 20.32 32.42
N VAL A 21 -9.31 20.21 31.46
CA VAL A 21 -9.43 20.90 30.18
C VAL A 21 -10.77 20.48 29.60
N TYR A 22 -11.74 21.38 29.59
CA TYR A 22 -13.02 21.15 28.96
C TYR A 22 -12.79 21.03 27.45
N GLU A 23 -12.77 19.80 26.97
CA GLU A 23 -12.74 19.50 25.54
C GLU A 23 -14.17 19.29 25.07
N ASP A 24 -14.53 20.03 24.03
CA ASP A 24 -15.85 19.96 23.41
C ASP A 24 -16.18 18.50 23.03
N PRO A 25 -17.32 17.94 23.50
CA PRO A 25 -17.70 16.56 23.22
C PRO A 25 -17.74 16.22 21.73
N GLU A 26 -18.06 17.20 20.87
CA GLU A 26 -18.07 17.01 19.43
C GLU A 26 -16.65 16.89 18.85
N VAL A 27 -15.69 17.67 19.35
CA VAL A 27 -14.28 17.56 18.96
C VAL A 27 -13.76 16.17 19.29
N ARG A 28 -14.00 15.69 20.51
CA ARG A 28 -13.60 14.33 20.91
C ARG A 28 -14.21 13.25 20.02
N ARG A 29 -15.52 13.36 19.73
CA ARG A 29 -16.20 12.42 18.82
C ARG A 29 -15.57 12.41 17.43
N LEU A 30 -15.30 13.59 16.87
CA LEU A 30 -14.68 13.72 15.55
C LEU A 30 -13.24 13.18 15.54
N GLN A 31 -12.46 13.40 16.60
CA GLN A 31 -11.13 12.85 16.75
C GLN A 31 -11.14 11.31 16.77
N HIS A 32 -12.03 10.70 17.56
CA HIS A 32 -12.22 9.25 17.54
C HIS A 32 -12.61 8.74 16.15
N GLN A 33 -13.48 9.49 15.46
CA GLN A 33 -13.89 9.14 14.10
C GLN A 33 -12.73 9.19 13.11
N VAL A 34 -11.88 10.23 13.16
CA VAL A 34 -10.66 10.31 12.36
C VAL A 34 -9.76 9.10 12.64
N LYS A 35 -9.50 8.79 13.91
CA LYS A 35 -8.69 7.64 14.30
C LYS A 35 -9.22 6.31 13.74
N PHE A 36 -10.53 6.09 13.84
CA PHE A 36 -11.17 4.89 13.30
C PHE A 36 -11.01 4.79 11.78
N LEU A 37 -11.24 5.90 11.06
CA LEU A 37 -11.09 5.94 9.60
C LEU A 37 -9.63 5.74 9.17
N LEU A 38 -8.66 6.26 9.93
CA LEU A 38 -7.23 6.01 9.69
C LEU A 38 -6.89 4.53 9.82
N GLN A 39 -7.35 3.86 10.88
CA GLN A 39 -7.17 2.42 11.08
C GLN A 39 -7.78 1.60 9.94
N GLU A 40 -9.00 1.95 9.53
CA GLU A 40 -9.66 1.31 8.40
C GLU A 40 -8.87 1.49 7.10
N LEU A 41 -8.36 2.71 6.86
CA LEU A 41 -7.54 2.99 5.69
C LEU A 41 -6.24 2.16 5.70
N THR A 42 -5.56 2.04 6.85
CA THR A 42 -4.37 1.18 7.00
C THR A 42 -4.69 -0.27 6.67
N ALA A 43 -5.78 -0.81 7.22
CA ALA A 43 -6.17 -2.20 7.00
C ALA A 43 -6.45 -2.47 5.51
N LEU A 44 -7.18 -1.57 4.85
CA LEU A 44 -7.45 -1.69 3.42
C LEU A 44 -6.18 -1.57 2.56
N GLN A 45 -5.24 -0.71 2.94
CA GLN A 45 -3.95 -0.61 2.24
C GLN A 45 -3.15 -1.90 2.36
N GLY A 46 -3.15 -2.53 3.55
CA GLY A 46 -2.56 -3.86 3.74
C GLY A 46 -3.17 -4.89 2.81
N VAL A 47 -4.50 -5.01 2.80
CA VAL A 47 -5.23 -5.94 1.90
C VAL A 47 -4.87 -5.70 0.43
N LYS A 48 -4.79 -4.44 -0.01
CA LYS A 48 -4.39 -4.12 -1.38
C LYS A 48 -2.95 -4.59 -1.68
N SER A 49 -2.02 -4.27 -0.79
CA SER A 49 -0.62 -4.66 -0.92
C SER A 49 -0.44 -6.17 -0.99
N ASP A 50 -1.16 -6.92 -0.14
CA ASP A 50 -1.09 -8.39 -0.12
C ASP A 50 -1.54 -8.99 -1.45
N ILE A 51 -2.65 -8.47 -2.02
CA ILE A 51 -3.15 -8.90 -3.33
C ILE A 51 -2.12 -8.61 -4.42
N GLU A 52 -1.54 -7.40 -4.43
CA GLU A 52 -0.55 -6.97 -5.40
C GLU A 52 0.73 -7.83 -5.31
N GLN A 53 1.20 -8.13 -4.10
CA GLN A 53 2.35 -9.00 -3.87
C GLN A 53 2.10 -10.43 -4.37
N GLN A 54 0.94 -11.02 -4.05
CA GLN A 54 0.61 -12.37 -4.53
C GLN A 54 0.55 -12.44 -6.06
N ILE A 55 -0.06 -11.44 -6.71
CA ILE A 55 -0.07 -11.35 -8.18
C ILE A 55 1.37 -11.24 -8.72
N GLN A 56 2.19 -10.38 -8.13
CA GLN A 56 3.58 -10.18 -8.56
C GLN A 56 4.41 -11.47 -8.42
N MET A 57 4.23 -12.21 -7.32
CA MET A 57 4.89 -13.49 -7.10
C MET A 57 4.50 -14.52 -8.17
N LEU A 58 3.20 -14.59 -8.52
CA LEU A 58 2.70 -15.50 -9.56
C LEU A 58 3.33 -15.17 -10.92
N HIS A 59 3.37 -13.89 -11.27
CA HIS A 59 3.98 -13.41 -12.51
C HIS A 59 5.48 -13.71 -12.56
N THR A 60 6.19 -13.42 -11.48
CA THR A 60 7.64 -13.67 -11.37
C THR A 60 7.95 -15.15 -11.58
N ARG A 61 7.18 -16.03 -10.93
CA ARG A 61 7.36 -17.48 -11.06
C ARG A 61 7.04 -17.97 -12.48
N HIS A 62 5.94 -17.51 -13.06
CA HIS A 62 5.59 -17.80 -14.46
C HIS A 62 6.71 -17.37 -15.42
N HIS A 63 7.28 -16.19 -15.20
CA HIS A 63 8.35 -15.65 -16.01
C HIS A 63 9.64 -16.48 -15.91
N GLN A 64 9.99 -16.93 -14.71
CA GLN A 64 11.21 -17.70 -14.48
C GLN A 64 11.08 -19.13 -15.00
N GLU A 65 9.94 -19.77 -14.77
CA GLU A 65 9.79 -21.21 -14.97
C GLU A 65 9.24 -21.57 -16.35
N LEU A 66 8.31 -20.78 -16.89
CA LEU A 66 7.57 -21.14 -18.10
C LEU A 66 8.02 -20.35 -19.32
N ARG A 67 8.44 -19.10 -19.16
CA ARG A 67 8.85 -18.24 -20.29
C ARG A 67 9.94 -18.90 -21.16
N PRO A 68 11.01 -19.50 -20.62
CA PRO A 68 12.04 -20.15 -21.46
C PRO A 68 11.46 -21.29 -22.30
N LEU A 69 10.57 -22.10 -21.71
CA LEU A 69 9.92 -23.22 -22.41
C LEU A 69 8.95 -22.73 -23.49
N VAL A 70 8.19 -21.66 -23.21
CA VAL A 70 7.29 -21.05 -24.19
C VAL A 70 8.06 -20.48 -25.37
N VAL A 71 9.15 -19.74 -25.12
CA VAL A 71 10.03 -19.21 -26.18
C VAL A 71 10.57 -20.35 -27.04
N GLU A 72 11.10 -21.41 -26.42
CA GLU A 72 11.61 -22.56 -27.15
C GLU A 72 10.53 -23.24 -28.00
N LEU A 73 9.32 -23.41 -27.46
CA LEU A 73 8.19 -23.99 -28.19
C LEU A 73 7.81 -23.13 -29.41
N LEU A 74 7.82 -21.81 -29.27
CA LEU A 74 7.52 -20.88 -30.36
C LEU A 74 8.59 -20.90 -31.44
N GLU A 75 9.87 -20.90 -31.08
CA GLU A 75 10.98 -21.04 -32.03
C GLU A 75 10.89 -22.36 -32.80
N LEU A 76 10.59 -23.46 -32.10
CA LEU A 76 10.37 -24.75 -32.73
C LEU A 76 9.19 -24.71 -33.72
N ARG A 77 8.10 -24.02 -33.41
CA ARG A 77 6.97 -23.88 -34.34
C ARG A 77 7.30 -22.99 -35.55
N GLN A 78 7.96 -21.85 -35.34
CA GLN A 78 8.31 -20.92 -36.41
C GLN A 78 9.26 -21.54 -37.44
N ASN A 79 10.30 -22.24 -36.96
CA ASN A 79 11.22 -22.97 -37.83
C ASN A 79 10.52 -24.08 -38.65
N GLY A 80 9.25 -24.42 -38.33
CA GLY A 80 8.50 -25.56 -38.88
C GLY A 80 7.49 -25.12 -39.92
N ARG A 81 6.99 -23.90 -39.78
CA ARG A 81 6.15 -23.21 -40.78
C ARG A 81 6.86 -22.91 -42.08
N GLN A 82 8.20 -22.95 -42.12
CA GLN A 82 8.94 -22.87 -43.38
C GLN A 82 8.77 -24.11 -44.28
N LYS A 83 8.06 -25.18 -43.86
CA LYS A 83 7.88 -26.39 -44.67
C LYS A 83 6.47 -27.00 -44.77
N THR A 84 5.46 -26.56 -44.03
CA THR A 84 4.09 -27.11 -44.17
C THR A 84 3.03 -26.07 -43.81
N ASP A 85 2.19 -25.72 -44.78
CA ASP A 85 0.90 -25.06 -44.58
C ASP A 85 -0.03 -26.02 -43.81
N GLU A 86 -0.15 -25.84 -42.50
CA GLU A 86 -1.28 -26.40 -41.74
C GLU A 86 -1.80 -25.37 -40.72
N PRO A 87 -3.12 -25.30 -40.48
CA PRO A 87 -3.74 -24.27 -39.66
C PRO A 87 -3.38 -24.44 -38.18
N THR A 88 -3.07 -23.31 -37.56
CA THR A 88 -2.68 -23.18 -36.15
C THR A 88 -3.81 -23.62 -35.21
N PRO A 89 -3.60 -24.59 -34.30
CA PRO A 89 -4.44 -24.70 -33.11
C PRO A 89 -4.03 -23.56 -32.16
N GLU A 90 -4.98 -22.68 -31.87
CA GLU A 90 -4.86 -21.60 -30.88
C GLU A 90 -4.33 -22.18 -29.57
N LEU A 91 -3.11 -21.81 -29.21
CA LEU A 91 -2.66 -21.92 -27.83
C LEU A 91 -3.38 -20.80 -27.07
N PRO A 92 -3.79 -21.03 -25.81
CA PRO A 92 -4.31 -19.95 -24.99
C PRO A 92 -3.22 -18.88 -24.92
N GLU A 93 -3.50 -17.74 -25.53
CA GLU A 93 -2.65 -16.56 -25.48
C GLU A 93 -2.49 -16.22 -24.00
N ALA A 94 -1.33 -16.57 -23.44
CA ALA A 94 -0.94 -16.15 -22.11
C ALA A 94 -0.63 -14.66 -22.19
N ASP A 95 -1.70 -13.87 -22.17
CA ASP A 95 -1.85 -12.49 -21.71
C ASP A 95 -0.51 -11.81 -21.40
N VAL A 96 0.22 -11.41 -22.44
CA VAL A 96 1.30 -10.42 -22.36
C VAL A 96 0.64 -9.08 -22.60
N GLN A 97 -0.12 -8.58 -21.63
CA GLN A 97 -0.71 -7.24 -21.70
C GLN A 97 -0.57 -6.50 -20.37
N ASP A 98 0.06 -5.33 -20.49
CA ASP A 98 0.06 -4.15 -19.62
C ASP A 98 0.58 -4.27 -18.18
N GLU A 99 1.90 -4.13 -18.07
CA GLU A 99 2.53 -3.43 -16.95
C GLU A 99 2.27 -1.92 -17.09
N PRO A 100 1.54 -1.25 -16.17
CA PRO A 100 1.57 0.19 -16.11
C PRO A 100 2.93 0.64 -15.55
N GLY A 101 3.72 1.30 -16.39
CA GLY A 101 5.01 1.86 -16.00
C GLY A 101 4.91 2.89 -14.86
N PRO A 102 6.05 3.25 -14.23
CA PRO A 102 6.14 4.08 -13.02
C PRO A 102 5.78 5.57 -13.22
N GLU A 103 5.04 5.92 -14.28
CA GLU A 103 4.77 7.30 -14.67
C GLU A 103 3.59 7.95 -13.93
N ALA A 104 2.81 7.17 -13.16
CA ALA A 104 1.68 7.67 -12.38
C ALA A 104 2.07 8.54 -11.16
N GLU A 105 3.36 8.65 -10.83
CA GLU A 105 3.85 9.39 -9.68
C GLU A 105 4.19 10.86 -9.97
N SER A 106 4.06 11.30 -11.24
CA SER A 106 4.46 12.64 -11.70
C SER A 106 3.34 13.68 -11.71
N ALA A 107 2.08 13.30 -11.47
CA ALA A 107 0.91 14.15 -11.74
C ALA A 107 0.41 15.02 -10.56
N LEU A 108 1.18 15.21 -9.48
CA LEU A 108 0.75 15.97 -8.28
C LEU A 108 1.43 17.33 -8.07
N VAL A 109 2.13 17.88 -9.06
CA VAL A 109 2.98 19.07 -8.86
C VAL A 109 2.24 20.43 -8.93
N GLU A 110 0.98 20.50 -9.34
CA GLU A 110 0.32 21.81 -9.52
C GLU A 110 -0.78 22.09 -8.50
N ARG A 111 -0.39 22.77 -7.39
CA ARG A 111 -1.11 23.86 -6.67
C ARG A 111 -0.53 24.09 -5.26
N SER A 112 0.79 24.23 -5.16
CA SER A 112 1.46 24.41 -3.88
C SER A 112 1.40 25.85 -3.38
N LYS A 113 1.07 26.06 -2.09
CA LYS A 113 1.17 27.38 -1.41
C LYS A 113 2.57 27.68 -0.87
N LEU A 114 3.47 26.71 -0.92
CA LEU A 114 4.83 26.77 -0.37
C LEU A 114 5.87 27.24 -1.38
N SER A 115 6.94 27.87 -0.90
CA SER A 115 8.13 28.23 -1.69
C SER A 115 8.78 26.98 -2.32
N PRO A 116 9.45 27.10 -3.49
CA PRO A 116 10.21 25.98 -4.07
C PRO A 116 11.26 25.38 -3.12
N ALA A 117 11.81 26.16 -2.18
CA ALA A 117 12.72 25.67 -1.16
C ALA A 117 12.01 24.78 -0.12
N ASP A 118 10.86 25.25 0.38
CA ASP A 118 10.03 24.52 1.35
C ASP A 118 9.45 23.24 0.76
N GLN A 119 9.11 23.22 -0.53
CA GLN A 119 8.68 22.00 -1.23
C GLN A 119 9.78 20.94 -1.31
N ARG A 120 11.04 21.36 -1.52
CA ARG A 120 12.19 20.44 -1.52
C ARG A 120 12.42 19.88 -0.11
N ALA A 121 12.37 20.73 0.90
CA ALA A 121 12.49 20.33 2.29
C ALA A 121 11.37 19.36 2.70
N LEU A 122 10.12 19.67 2.36
CA LEU A 122 8.95 18.82 2.60
C LEU A 122 9.12 17.43 1.98
N LYS A 123 9.57 17.36 0.73
CA LYS A 123 9.78 16.09 0.01
C LYS A 123 10.90 15.26 0.63
N GLU A 124 12.00 15.90 1.03
CA GLU A 124 13.12 15.21 1.67
C GLU A 124 12.72 14.66 3.03
N MET A 125 12.08 15.47 3.88
CA MET A 125 11.60 15.03 5.20
C MET A 125 10.55 13.92 5.09
N PHE A 126 9.64 14.02 4.13
CA PHE A 126 8.67 12.97 3.85
C PHE A 126 9.35 11.64 3.48
N ARG A 127 10.39 11.69 2.64
CA ARG A 127 11.14 10.49 2.24
C ARG A 127 11.88 9.86 3.44
N GLN A 128 12.45 10.69 4.31
CA GLN A 128 13.17 10.22 5.50
C GLN A 128 12.19 9.60 6.51
N ALA A 129 11.10 10.28 6.83
CA ALA A 129 10.09 9.79 7.76
C ALA A 129 9.39 8.52 7.23
N SER A 130 9.13 8.46 5.92
CA SER A 130 8.54 7.27 5.27
C SER A 130 9.38 6.02 5.49
N LYS A 131 10.72 6.12 5.42
CA LYS A 131 11.60 4.97 5.66
C LYS A 131 11.54 4.48 7.10
N LEU A 132 11.28 5.37 8.06
CA LEU A 132 11.25 5.05 9.48
C LEU A 132 9.91 4.47 9.95
N CYS A 133 8.80 4.80 9.26
CA CYS A 133 7.46 4.30 9.59
C CYS A 133 6.83 3.41 8.51
N HIS A 134 7.59 2.95 7.51
CA HIS A 134 7.04 2.05 6.50
C HIS A 134 6.66 0.71 7.14
N PRO A 135 5.42 0.23 7.00
CA PRO A 135 4.95 -1.01 7.63
C PRO A 135 5.78 -2.23 7.20
N ASP A 136 6.40 -2.22 6.03
CA ASP A 136 7.27 -3.33 5.57
C ASP A 136 8.66 -3.36 6.25
N LEU A 137 9.08 -2.27 6.89
CA LEU A 137 10.40 -2.14 7.51
C LEU A 137 10.36 -2.30 9.04
N VAL A 138 9.16 -2.41 9.62
CA VAL A 138 8.95 -2.64 11.04
C VAL A 138 8.50 -4.07 11.33
N ILE A 139 8.89 -4.57 12.49
CA ILE A 139 8.46 -5.89 12.98
C ILE A 139 6.92 -5.92 13.15
N GLU A 140 6.34 -7.11 13.04
CA GLU A 140 4.89 -7.36 13.01
C GLU A 140 4.12 -6.62 14.12
N GLU A 141 4.70 -6.61 15.33
CA GLU A 141 4.14 -5.97 16.53
C GLU A 141 3.91 -4.46 16.38
N PHE A 142 4.70 -3.78 15.54
CA PHE A 142 4.62 -2.33 15.32
C PHE A 142 4.04 -1.95 13.96
N LYS A 143 3.68 -2.91 13.10
CA LYS A 143 3.14 -2.63 11.75
C LYS A 143 1.88 -1.80 11.77
N ALA A 144 0.94 -2.11 12.66
CA ALA A 144 -0.32 -1.39 12.78
C ALA A 144 -0.08 0.07 13.17
N GLU A 145 0.89 0.31 14.05
CA GLU A 145 1.19 1.65 14.56
C GLU A 145 2.03 2.47 13.58
N ALA A 146 3.03 1.85 12.96
CA ALA A 146 3.78 2.43 11.87
C ALA A 146 2.86 2.81 10.71
N GLY A 147 1.87 1.97 10.38
CA GLY A 147 0.84 2.27 9.39
C GLY A 147 0.01 3.51 9.74
N LEU A 148 -0.34 3.72 11.02
CA LEU A 148 -1.06 4.93 11.45
C LEU A 148 -0.19 6.19 11.28
N ILE A 149 1.07 6.14 11.70
CA ILE A 149 2.00 7.25 11.57
C ILE A 149 2.32 7.54 10.10
N PHE A 150 2.44 6.50 9.27
CA PHE A 150 2.68 6.64 7.84
C PHE A 150 1.52 7.33 7.13
N ILE A 151 0.27 7.02 7.50
CA ILE A 151 -0.89 7.72 6.96
C ILE A 151 -0.95 9.15 7.45
N GLU A 152 -0.63 9.41 8.71
CA GLU A 152 -0.56 10.78 9.24
C GLU A 152 0.50 11.60 8.50
N LEU A 153 1.70 11.02 8.30
CA LEU A 153 2.78 11.60 7.53
C LEU A 153 2.34 11.93 6.10
N LYS A 154 1.63 10.99 5.45
CA LYS A 154 1.08 11.20 4.10
C LYS A 154 0.03 12.30 4.08
N THR A 155 -0.83 12.36 5.09
CA THR A 155 -1.86 13.40 5.21
C THR A 155 -1.22 14.78 5.39
N ALA A 156 -0.20 14.91 6.24
CA ALA A 156 0.57 16.14 6.43
C ALA A 156 1.27 16.56 5.13
N TYR A 157 1.87 15.62 4.41
CA TYR A 157 2.49 15.85 3.11
C TYR A 157 1.49 16.34 2.05
N GLU A 158 0.32 15.70 1.93
CA GLU A 158 -0.75 16.09 1.00
C GLU A 158 -1.34 17.47 1.34
N GLN A 159 -1.39 17.83 2.62
CA GLN A 159 -1.83 19.15 3.08
C GLN A 159 -0.76 20.24 2.97
N GLN A 160 0.46 19.88 2.58
CA GLN A 160 1.64 20.77 2.57
C GLN A 160 1.94 21.35 3.96
N ASP A 161 1.69 20.57 5.02
CA ASP A 161 1.97 20.97 6.39
C ASP A 161 3.42 20.61 6.76
N LEU A 162 4.33 21.55 6.45
CA LEU A 162 5.77 21.36 6.65
C LEU A 162 6.13 21.15 8.12
N ALA A 163 5.52 21.91 9.03
CA ALA A 163 5.75 21.78 10.46
C ALA A 163 5.34 20.39 10.97
N ARG A 164 4.19 19.88 10.52
CA ARG A 164 3.74 18.55 10.94
C ARG A 164 4.63 17.43 10.41
N VAL A 165 5.11 17.52 9.17
CA VAL A 165 6.06 16.54 8.60
C VAL A 165 7.39 16.54 9.37
N GLU A 166 7.91 17.71 9.73
CA GLU A 166 9.12 17.86 10.54
C GLU A 166 8.96 17.27 11.95
N GLU A 167 7.82 17.54 12.62
CA GLU A 167 7.49 16.96 13.92
C GLU A 167 7.45 15.42 13.89
N ILE A 168 6.80 14.84 12.87
CA ILE A 168 6.71 13.39 12.70
C ILE A 168 8.09 12.79 12.44
N LEU A 169 8.92 13.45 11.62
CA LEU A 169 10.29 13.00 11.36
C LEU A 169 11.13 12.97 12.63
N HIS A 170 11.16 14.08 13.39
CA HIS A 170 11.94 14.14 14.63
C HIS A 170 11.44 13.17 15.70
N MET A 171 10.13 12.92 15.77
CA MET A 171 9.55 11.90 16.64
C MET A 171 10.08 10.50 16.26
N LEU A 172 10.09 10.18 14.96
CA LEU A 172 10.58 8.89 14.44
C LEU A 172 12.10 8.73 14.64
N GLU A 173 12.89 9.80 14.47
CA GLU A 173 14.35 9.80 14.66
C GLU A 173 14.76 9.60 16.12
N ARG A 174 13.99 10.15 17.07
CA ARG A 174 14.28 10.03 18.51
C ARG A 174 13.99 8.65 19.08
N GLY A 175 13.37 7.76 18.29
CA GLY A 175 12.95 6.43 18.76
C GLY A 175 12.02 6.50 19.97
N GLU A 176 11.32 7.65 20.15
CA GLU A 176 10.25 7.74 21.13
C GLU A 176 9.24 6.68 20.73
N LYS A 177 9.07 5.68 21.62
CA LYS A 177 8.16 4.57 21.41
C LYS A 177 6.89 5.13 20.82
N LEU A 178 6.49 4.56 19.70
CA LEU A 178 5.18 4.68 19.11
C LEU A 178 4.17 4.39 20.26
N THR A 179 3.80 5.44 20.99
CA THR A 179 2.91 5.40 22.17
C THR A 179 2.11 6.68 22.25
N HIS A 180 2.41 7.65 21.38
CA HIS A 180 1.65 8.87 21.26
C HIS A 180 0.61 8.68 20.16
N GLN A 181 -0.66 8.66 20.58
CA GLN A 181 -1.77 8.86 19.66
C GLN A 181 -1.49 10.11 18.81
N PRO A 182 -1.82 10.09 17.51
CA PRO A 182 -1.67 11.25 16.64
C PRO A 182 -2.28 12.47 17.31
N VAL A 183 -1.57 13.60 17.30
CA VAL A 183 -2.06 14.86 17.90
C VAL A 183 -3.12 15.43 16.96
N LEU A 184 -4.35 14.93 17.12
CA LEU A 184 -5.46 15.30 16.26
C LEU A 184 -5.86 16.76 16.48
N SER A 185 -6.28 17.41 15.40
CA SER A 185 -6.74 18.81 15.47
C SER A 185 -7.81 18.99 16.54
N ARG A 186 -7.81 20.14 17.23
CA ARG A 186 -8.89 20.55 18.13
C ARG A 186 -9.97 21.39 17.42
N SER A 187 -9.75 21.74 16.15
CA SER A 187 -10.70 22.51 15.35
C SER A 187 -11.76 21.60 14.74
N LYS A 188 -13.04 21.84 15.07
CA LYS A 188 -14.18 21.10 14.51
C LYS A 188 -14.20 21.11 12.98
N ASP A 189 -13.93 22.26 12.37
CA ASP A 189 -14.00 22.40 10.92
C ASP A 189 -12.89 21.62 10.21
N LYS A 190 -11.66 21.65 10.77
CA LYS A 190 -10.54 20.84 10.28
C LYS A 190 -10.85 19.36 10.42
N LEU A 191 -11.32 18.91 11.58
CA LEU A 191 -11.68 17.50 11.81
C LEU A 191 -12.83 17.04 10.90
N ARG A 192 -13.86 17.86 10.69
CA ARG A 192 -14.95 17.54 9.75
C ARG A 192 -14.45 17.42 8.32
N ALA A 193 -13.52 18.29 7.91
CA ALA A 193 -12.90 18.21 6.59
C ALA A 193 -12.07 16.93 6.44
N GLU A 194 -11.31 16.58 7.46
CA GLU A 194 -10.51 15.36 7.52
C GLU A 194 -11.37 14.09 7.47
N VAL A 195 -12.45 14.02 8.25
CA VAL A 195 -13.42 12.91 8.18
C VAL A 195 -13.98 12.74 6.76
N ARG A 196 -14.34 13.85 6.09
CA ARG A 196 -14.83 13.80 4.70
C ARG A 196 -13.75 13.31 3.74
N TYR A 197 -12.52 13.76 3.92
CA TYR A 197 -11.37 13.36 3.12
C TYR A 197 -11.11 11.86 3.25
N LEU A 198 -10.96 11.36 4.49
CA LEU A 198 -10.66 9.96 4.77
C LEU A 198 -11.75 9.02 4.25
N ARG A 199 -13.04 9.38 4.40
CA ARG A 199 -14.15 8.59 3.83
C ARG A 199 -14.06 8.46 2.31
N ARG A 200 -13.75 9.56 1.61
CA ARG A 200 -13.57 9.51 0.14
C ARG A 200 -12.37 8.64 -0.24
N ARG A 201 -11.29 8.72 0.52
CA ARG A 201 -10.08 7.92 0.28
C ARG A 201 -10.34 6.43 0.50
N ILE A 202 -11.04 6.06 1.57
CA ILE A 202 -11.46 4.69 1.85
C ILE A 202 -12.32 4.15 0.71
N GLU A 203 -13.30 4.92 0.24
CA GLU A 203 -14.17 4.49 -0.85
C GLU A 203 -13.39 4.26 -2.15
N ALA A 204 -12.50 5.19 -2.51
CA ALA A 204 -11.63 5.02 -3.67
C ALA A 204 -10.73 3.78 -3.55
N LEU A 205 -10.19 3.51 -2.36
CA LEU A 205 -9.35 2.34 -2.11
C LEU A 205 -10.13 1.03 -2.19
N ARG A 206 -11.37 1.00 -1.66
CA ARG A 206 -12.27 -0.15 -1.81
C ARG A 206 -12.58 -0.44 -3.28
N GLN A 207 -12.81 0.60 -4.08
CA GLN A 207 -13.01 0.45 -5.52
C GLN A 207 -11.76 -0.13 -6.21
N GLN A 208 -10.56 0.37 -5.89
CA GLN A 208 -9.31 -0.18 -6.40
C GLN A 208 -9.14 -1.66 -6.06
N ILE A 209 -9.41 -2.05 -4.81
CA ILE A 209 -9.36 -3.46 -4.38
C ILE A 209 -10.38 -4.29 -5.15
N ALA A 210 -11.61 -3.77 -5.34
CA ALA A 210 -12.64 -4.47 -6.11
C ALA A 210 -12.21 -4.68 -7.57
N THR A 211 -11.61 -3.67 -8.21
CA THR A 211 -11.04 -3.78 -9.56
C THR A 211 -9.92 -4.80 -9.63
N LEU A 212 -8.97 -4.77 -8.67
CA LEU A 212 -7.89 -5.77 -8.59
C LEU A 212 -8.46 -7.19 -8.46
N LYS A 213 -9.49 -7.39 -7.64
CA LYS A 213 -10.15 -8.70 -7.49
C LYS A 213 -10.87 -9.17 -8.75
N GLN A 214 -11.25 -8.27 -9.65
CA GLN A 214 -11.87 -8.61 -10.93
C GLN A 214 -10.85 -8.91 -12.03
N SER A 215 -9.57 -8.58 -11.81
CA SER A 215 -8.49 -8.79 -12.78
C SER A 215 -8.24 -10.28 -13.05
N ASN A 216 -7.81 -10.60 -14.27
CA ASN A 216 -7.46 -11.97 -14.65
C ASN A 216 -6.33 -12.56 -13.79
N PRO A 217 -5.24 -11.83 -13.46
CA PRO A 217 -4.19 -12.35 -12.58
C PRO A 217 -4.73 -12.79 -11.22
N TYR A 218 -5.60 -11.99 -10.59
CA TYR A 218 -6.19 -12.34 -9.31
C TYR A 218 -7.14 -13.54 -9.40
N LYS A 219 -7.98 -13.61 -10.45
CA LYS A 219 -8.86 -14.76 -10.66
C LYS A 219 -8.10 -16.06 -10.88
N LYS A 220 -6.98 -16.01 -11.60
CA LYS A 220 -6.08 -17.17 -11.76
C LYS A 220 -5.46 -17.55 -10.42
N LEU A 221 -4.92 -16.57 -9.70
CA LEU A 221 -4.32 -16.73 -8.38
C LEU A 221 -5.23 -17.48 -7.40
N ILE A 222 -6.51 -17.09 -7.26
CA ILE A 222 -7.44 -17.71 -6.29
C ILE A 222 -7.91 -19.11 -6.71
N ASN A 223 -7.71 -19.50 -7.97
CA ASN A 223 -8.09 -20.81 -8.49
C ASN A 223 -6.92 -21.82 -8.45
N ILE A 224 -5.73 -21.38 -8.03
CA ILE A 224 -4.56 -22.25 -7.88
C ILE A 224 -4.47 -22.65 -6.42
N ASP A 225 -4.71 -23.94 -6.13
CA ASP A 225 -4.63 -24.49 -4.78
C ASP A 225 -3.17 -24.65 -4.32
N ASP A 226 -2.33 -25.29 -5.14
CA ASP A 226 -0.91 -25.47 -4.92
C ASP A 226 -0.12 -24.94 -6.13
N TRP A 227 0.78 -24.00 -5.87
CA TRP A 227 1.56 -23.37 -6.93
C TRP A 227 2.62 -24.31 -7.49
N ASP A 228 3.24 -25.15 -6.67
CA ASP A 228 4.26 -26.09 -7.12
C ASP A 228 3.64 -27.09 -8.09
N ASP A 229 2.51 -27.69 -7.71
CA ASP A 229 1.78 -28.65 -8.56
C ASP A 229 1.32 -27.99 -9.88
N TYR A 230 0.72 -26.79 -9.79
CA TYR A 230 0.27 -26.04 -10.97
C TYR A 230 1.42 -25.76 -11.96
N PHE A 231 2.55 -25.25 -11.46
CA PHE A 231 3.67 -24.92 -12.33
C PHE A 231 4.36 -26.17 -12.88
N ASP A 232 4.46 -27.25 -12.10
CA ASP A 232 5.08 -28.50 -12.55
C ASP A 232 4.22 -29.24 -13.59
N GLU A 233 2.90 -29.23 -13.45
CA GLU A 233 2.00 -29.75 -14.48
C GLU A 233 2.17 -28.97 -15.80
N LEU A 234 2.18 -27.64 -15.71
CA LEU A 234 2.27 -26.77 -16.88
C LEU A 234 3.63 -26.86 -17.58
N LYS A 235 4.74 -26.94 -16.82
CA LYS A 235 6.07 -27.26 -17.36
C LYS A 235 6.07 -28.61 -18.07
N GLY A 236 5.53 -29.64 -17.42
CA GLY A 236 5.49 -31.00 -17.96
C GLY A 236 4.74 -31.04 -19.29
N GLU A 237 3.62 -30.33 -19.40
CA GLU A 237 2.91 -30.17 -20.66
C GLU A 237 3.74 -29.49 -21.75
N LEU A 238 4.38 -28.36 -21.43
CA LEU A 238 5.19 -27.60 -22.38
C LEU A 238 6.37 -28.45 -22.86
N GLN A 239 7.06 -29.13 -21.96
CA GLN A 239 8.17 -30.04 -22.29
C GLN A 239 7.70 -31.22 -23.14
N ARG A 240 6.54 -31.83 -22.85
CA ARG A 240 5.95 -32.87 -23.71
C ARG A 240 5.67 -32.34 -25.12
N LYS A 241 5.10 -31.13 -25.24
CA LYS A 241 4.84 -30.47 -26.54
C LYS A 241 6.14 -30.18 -27.30
N ILE A 242 7.16 -29.64 -26.64
CA ILE A 242 8.50 -29.39 -27.17
C ILE A 242 9.13 -30.69 -27.67
N ASN A 243 9.16 -31.73 -26.84
CA ASN A 243 9.75 -33.02 -27.18
C ASN A 243 9.05 -33.69 -28.36
N ARG A 244 7.71 -33.59 -28.45
CA ARG A 244 6.94 -34.09 -29.60
C ARG A 244 7.34 -33.38 -30.89
N LEU A 245 7.49 -32.05 -30.87
CA LEU A 245 7.91 -31.27 -32.04
C LEU A 245 9.36 -31.57 -32.43
N ARG A 246 10.27 -31.70 -31.46
CA ARG A 246 11.66 -32.10 -31.71
C ARG A 246 11.73 -33.49 -32.37
N ARG A 247 10.98 -34.48 -31.88
CA ARG A 247 10.91 -35.84 -32.45
C ARG A 247 10.36 -35.87 -33.86
N LYS A 248 9.29 -35.12 -34.16
CA LYS A 248 8.73 -35.00 -35.52
C LYS A 248 9.73 -34.44 -36.55
N ARG A 249 10.80 -33.79 -36.08
CA ARG A 249 11.81 -33.13 -36.91
C ARG A 249 13.13 -33.88 -37.00
N GLN A 250 13.34 -34.89 -36.17
CA GLN A 250 14.45 -35.80 -36.40
C GLN A 250 14.11 -36.64 -37.64
N PRO A 251 14.99 -36.67 -38.67
CA PRO A 251 14.77 -37.54 -39.81
C PRO A 251 14.74 -38.98 -39.30
N VAL A 252 13.75 -39.76 -39.76
CA VAL A 252 13.76 -41.22 -39.58
C VAL A 252 15.02 -41.70 -40.28
N LYS A 253 16.09 -41.97 -39.52
CA LYS A 253 17.30 -42.57 -40.04
C LYS A 253 17.00 -44.05 -40.28
N GLY A 254 16.73 -44.37 -41.55
CA GLY A 254 16.79 -45.73 -42.09
C GLY A 254 15.46 -46.48 -42.08
N MET A 255 14.90 -46.64 -43.28
CA MET A 255 14.66 -47.95 -43.90
C MET A 255 15.10 -47.85 -45.36
#